data_AF-A0A3D1WHJ4-F1
#
_entry.id   AF-A0A3D1WHJ4-F1
#
_cell.length_a   1.000
_cell.length_b   1.000
_cell.length_c   1.000
_cell.angle_alpha   90.00
_cell.angle_beta   90.00
_cell.angle_gamma   90.00
#
_symmetry.space_group_name_H-M   'P 1'
#
loop_
_entity.id
_entity.type
_entity.pdbx_description
1 polymer ?
#
loop_
_entity_poly.entity_id
_entity_poly.type
_entity_poly.pdbx_seq_one_letter_code
_entity_poly.pdbx_strand_id
1 'polypeptide(L)'
;MKKIFIMLFCGLSILTLSGCQNSSSATISSPSNLHMQVVAGSNFVSQNFAFPTGAKALIKNGEEQEKVETYISQLENELRVKVWNKMYLNYFSIYSSKPDNNYVIGGSQVDFKQAKYNSKTDRIEFSFNFNSYAAWNYYHPKTGDEDAVKQDNLFLNIDESKGEFPFSQKVGGKSVGQMYVEIIDGVLTNNFSQEKIDTLDEITFSYDYVTTHKRIHSNADEKINDGRYYHHIWSLKHSQLGQGKSVEIKTVSAVRGWWYLIALGSALAAVGIGSLTIFISTKIKSKKSNKKEA
;
A
#
# COMPACT_ATOMS: atom_id res chain seq x y z
N MET A 1 -20.23 -45.29 9.20
CA MET A 1 -18.96 -44.67 9.66
C MET A 1 -18.03 -44.23 8.53
N LYS A 2 -17.71 -45.04 7.51
CA LYS A 2 -16.83 -44.63 6.38
C LYS A 2 -17.28 -43.36 5.63
N LYS A 3 -18.59 -43.11 5.49
CA LYS A 3 -19.14 -41.94 4.78
C LYS A 3 -18.93 -40.60 5.50
N ILE A 4 -18.85 -40.60 6.83
CA ILE A 4 -18.68 -39.38 7.66
C ILE A 4 -17.22 -38.89 7.58
N PHE A 5 -16.26 -39.81 7.56
CA PHE A 5 -14.84 -39.48 7.42
C PHE A 5 -14.51 -38.87 6.04
N ILE A 6 -15.15 -39.37 4.97
CA ILE A 6 -14.97 -38.82 3.62
C ILE A 6 -15.59 -37.41 3.52
N MET A 7 -16.76 -37.17 4.13
CA MET A 7 -17.34 -35.82 4.20
C MET A 7 -16.47 -34.83 4.98
N LEU A 8 -15.87 -35.26 6.09
CA LEU A 8 -14.95 -34.44 6.87
C LEU A 8 -13.65 -34.11 6.10
N PHE A 9 -13.14 -35.05 5.31
CA PHE A 9 -11.95 -34.85 4.49
C PHE A 9 -12.23 -33.92 3.28
N CYS A 10 -13.38 -34.09 2.63
CA CYS A 10 -13.83 -33.17 1.58
C CYS A 10 -14.12 -31.76 2.12
N GLY A 11 -14.67 -31.64 3.33
CA GLY A 11 -14.88 -30.35 4.00
C GLY A 11 -13.57 -29.60 4.31
N LEU A 12 -12.52 -30.32 4.73
CA LEU A 12 -11.18 -29.74 4.93
C LEU A 12 -10.51 -29.31 3.61
N SER A 13 -10.75 -30.04 2.51
CA SER A 13 -10.15 -29.74 1.21
C SER A 13 -10.73 -28.48 0.55
N ILE A 14 -12.01 -28.19 0.81
CA ILE A 14 -12.70 -26.99 0.30
C ILE A 14 -12.22 -25.72 1.03
N LEU A 15 -11.76 -25.84 2.28
CA LEU A 15 -11.21 -24.73 3.06
C LEU A 15 -9.81 -24.27 2.60
N THR A 16 -9.12 -25.05 1.75
CA THR A 16 -7.81 -24.69 1.19
C THR A 16 -7.85 -24.10 -0.22
N LEU A 17 -9.04 -23.96 -0.83
CA LEU A 17 -9.25 -23.52 -2.22
C LEU A 17 -9.70 -22.05 -2.35
N SER A 18 -9.32 -21.18 -1.41
CA SER A 18 -9.66 -19.76 -1.47
C SER A 18 -8.66 -18.96 -2.30
N GLY A 19 -9.01 -18.75 -3.58
CA GLY A 19 -8.81 -17.47 -4.25
C GLY A 19 -7.58 -17.34 -5.16
N CYS A 20 -7.67 -17.86 -6.39
CA CYS A 20 -7.07 -17.19 -7.54
C CYS A 20 -7.91 -15.93 -7.82
N GLN A 21 -7.49 -14.78 -7.29
CA GLN A 21 -8.04 -13.50 -7.71
C GLN A 21 -7.34 -13.10 -9.01
N ASN A 22 -8.16 -12.81 -10.03
CA ASN A 22 -7.71 -12.31 -11.32
C ASN A 22 -6.82 -11.08 -11.13
N SER A 23 -5.68 -11.10 -11.80
CA SER A 23 -4.74 -9.98 -11.82
C SER A 23 -5.29 -8.88 -12.71
N SER A 24 -5.81 -7.81 -12.10
CA SER A 24 -6.14 -6.57 -12.80
C SER A 24 -4.91 -5.65 -12.74
N SER A 25 -4.48 -5.09 -13.87
CA SER A 25 -3.39 -4.12 -13.86
C SER A 25 -3.85 -2.82 -13.21
N ALA A 26 -3.15 -2.37 -12.18
CA ALA A 26 -3.37 -1.06 -11.59
C ALA A 26 -2.97 0.00 -12.61
N THR A 27 -3.95 0.56 -13.32
CA THR A 27 -3.75 1.68 -14.21
C THR A 27 -4.23 2.91 -13.46
N ILE A 28 -3.37 3.91 -13.28
CA ILE A 28 -3.76 5.21 -12.73
C ILE A 28 -4.87 5.76 -13.64
N SER A 29 -6.09 5.77 -13.13
CA SER A 29 -7.31 5.80 -13.95
C SER A 29 -7.70 7.19 -14.46
N SER A 30 -7.05 8.27 -13.99
CA SER A 30 -7.40 9.64 -14.36
C SER A 30 -6.18 10.50 -14.73
N PRO A 31 -6.21 11.24 -15.85
CA PRO A 31 -5.16 12.17 -16.25
C PRO A 31 -5.00 13.37 -15.30
N SER A 32 -6.06 13.76 -14.57
CA SER A 32 -6.06 14.86 -13.59
C SER A 32 -5.83 14.41 -12.14
N ASN A 33 -5.29 13.20 -11.95
CA ASN A 33 -5.00 12.70 -10.61
C ASN A 33 -3.58 13.06 -10.18
N LEU A 34 -3.43 13.81 -9.08
CA LEU A 34 -2.16 13.93 -8.38
C LEU A 34 -1.91 12.66 -7.57
N HIS A 35 -0.85 11.94 -7.95
CA HIS A 35 -0.58 10.60 -7.46
C HIS A 35 0.71 10.55 -6.63
N MET A 36 0.64 9.94 -5.45
CA MET A 36 1.79 9.55 -4.66
C MET A 36 1.80 8.03 -4.50
N GLN A 37 2.90 7.39 -4.87
CA GLN A 37 3.07 5.95 -4.72
C GLN A 37 4.25 5.65 -3.80
N VAL A 38 4.07 4.70 -2.89
CA VAL A 38 5.16 4.13 -2.10
C VAL A 38 5.25 2.64 -2.42
N VAL A 39 6.33 2.24 -3.08
CA VAL A 39 6.63 0.84 -3.42
C VAL A 39 7.59 0.25 -2.39
N ALA A 40 7.07 -0.58 -1.48
CA ALA A 40 7.84 -1.40 -0.56
C ALA A 40 8.10 -2.77 -1.18
N GLY A 41 9.17 -2.85 -1.98
CA GLY A 41 9.65 -4.08 -2.59
C GLY A 41 10.35 -5.01 -1.60
N SER A 42 10.81 -6.18 -2.05
CA SER A 42 11.45 -7.13 -1.13
C SER A 42 12.71 -6.60 -0.45
N ASN A 43 13.46 -5.70 -1.10
CA ASN A 43 14.73 -5.14 -0.61
C ASN A 43 14.93 -3.67 -0.98
N PHE A 44 13.86 -2.94 -1.31
CA PHE A 44 13.96 -1.52 -1.65
C PHE A 44 12.66 -0.81 -1.28
N VAL A 45 12.75 0.51 -1.13
CA VAL A 45 11.59 1.39 -1.01
C VAL A 45 11.71 2.50 -2.04
N SER A 46 10.66 2.77 -2.79
CA SER A 46 10.61 3.88 -3.76
C SER A 46 9.39 4.74 -3.47
N GLN A 47 9.58 6.03 -3.31
CA GLN A 47 8.51 7.01 -3.18
C GLN A 47 8.43 7.83 -4.47
N ASN A 48 7.33 7.68 -5.20
CA ASN A 48 7.11 8.33 -6.49
C ASN A 48 5.99 9.36 -6.37
N PHE A 49 6.16 10.48 -7.06
CA PHE A 49 5.14 11.50 -7.20
C PHE A 49 4.88 11.78 -8.66
N ALA A 50 3.62 11.97 -9.02
CA ALA A 50 3.22 12.26 -10.39
C ALA A 50 2.12 13.34 -10.39
N PHE A 51 2.49 14.52 -10.87
CA PHE A 51 1.63 15.71 -10.92
C PHE A 51 0.98 15.81 -12.30
N PRO A 52 -0.35 15.98 -12.39
CA PRO A 52 -1.03 16.16 -13.67
C PRO A 52 -0.63 17.49 -14.29
N THR A 53 -0.42 17.52 -15.60
CA THR A 53 -0.19 18.77 -16.35
C THR A 53 -1.42 19.22 -17.13
N GLY A 54 -2.28 18.29 -17.56
CA GLY A 54 -3.38 18.58 -18.49
C GLY A 54 -2.89 19.05 -19.87
N ALA A 55 -1.61 18.91 -20.19
CA ALA A 55 -1.03 19.48 -21.40
C ALA A 55 -1.61 18.85 -22.67
N LYS A 56 -1.88 17.54 -22.67
CA LYS A 56 -2.56 16.89 -23.80
C LYS A 56 -3.97 17.40 -24.01
N ALA A 57 -4.70 17.70 -22.93
CA ALA A 57 -6.04 18.27 -23.00
C ALA A 57 -6.00 19.70 -23.56
N LEU A 58 -5.06 20.54 -23.11
CA LEU A 58 -4.87 21.90 -23.62
C LEU A 58 -4.58 21.91 -25.13
N ILE A 59 -3.67 21.06 -25.60
CA ILE A 59 -3.34 20.92 -27.03
C ILE A 59 -4.57 20.43 -27.81
N LYS A 60 -5.28 19.43 -27.29
CA LYS A 60 -6.50 18.90 -27.92
C LYS A 60 -7.59 19.97 -28.03
N ASN A 61 -7.63 20.91 -27.08
CA ASN A 61 -8.57 22.04 -27.03
C ASN A 61 -8.06 23.29 -27.79
N GLY A 62 -7.03 23.13 -28.63
CA GLY A 62 -6.59 24.13 -29.60
C GLY A 62 -5.55 25.11 -29.10
N GLU A 63 -4.90 24.87 -27.95
CA GLU A 63 -3.76 25.69 -27.52
C GLU A 63 -2.51 25.40 -28.36
N GLU A 64 -1.72 26.44 -28.61
CA GLU A 64 -0.46 26.35 -29.35
C GLU A 64 0.58 25.50 -28.59
N GLN A 65 1.26 24.62 -29.32
CA GLN A 65 2.22 23.69 -28.73
C GLN A 65 3.35 24.42 -27.97
N GLU A 66 3.91 25.49 -28.54
CA GLU A 66 4.99 26.28 -27.92
C GLU A 66 4.55 26.90 -26.58
N LYS A 67 3.30 27.36 -26.52
CA LYS A 67 2.71 27.92 -25.30
C LYS A 67 2.52 26.86 -24.23
N VAL A 68 2.08 25.66 -24.62
CA VAL A 68 1.95 24.50 -23.71
C VAL A 68 3.32 24.02 -23.22
N GLU A 69 4.34 23.99 -24.08
CA GLU A 69 5.73 23.64 -23.70
C GLU A 69 6.33 24.65 -22.72
N THR A 70 6.03 25.94 -22.90
CA THR A 70 6.40 27.00 -21.95
C THR A 70 5.73 26.79 -20.60
N TYR A 71 4.42 26.52 -20.59
CA TYR A 71 3.67 26.17 -19.39
C TYR A 71 4.26 24.96 -18.66
N ILE A 72 4.54 23.85 -19.38
CA ILE A 72 5.14 22.64 -18.79
C ILE A 72 6.49 22.96 -18.15
N SER A 73 7.32 23.74 -18.83
CA SER A 73 8.65 24.11 -18.35
C SER A 73 8.58 24.96 -17.08
N GLN A 74 7.63 25.89 -17.01
CA GLN A 74 7.38 26.69 -15.81
C GLN A 74 6.86 25.83 -14.66
N LEU A 75 5.89 24.93 -14.92
CA LEU A 75 5.35 24.05 -13.91
C LEU A 75 6.41 23.07 -13.37
N GLU A 76 7.24 22.51 -14.25
CA GLU A 76 8.36 21.65 -13.86
C GLU A 76 9.32 22.40 -12.94
N ASN A 77 9.67 23.64 -13.27
CA ASN A 77 10.53 24.47 -12.43
C ASN A 77 9.90 24.77 -11.07
N GLU A 78 8.62 25.15 -11.04
CA GLU A 78 7.90 25.44 -9.80
C GLU A 78 7.80 24.22 -8.89
N LEU A 79 7.47 23.04 -9.44
CA LEU A 79 7.45 21.79 -8.69
C LEU A 79 8.84 21.38 -8.21
N ARG A 80 9.88 21.57 -9.03
CA ARG A 80 11.27 21.33 -8.61
C ARG A 80 11.66 22.22 -7.43
N VAL A 81 11.37 23.51 -7.50
CA VAL A 81 11.79 24.50 -6.49
C VAL A 81 10.97 24.40 -5.21
N LYS A 82 9.65 24.29 -5.32
CA LYS A 82 8.74 24.37 -4.15
C LYS A 82 8.45 23.02 -3.51
N VAL A 83 8.54 21.92 -4.26
CA VAL A 83 8.21 20.57 -3.77
C VAL A 83 9.45 19.70 -3.67
N TRP A 84 10.11 19.40 -4.79
CA TRP A 84 11.23 18.46 -4.81
C TRP A 84 12.41 18.94 -3.95
N ASN A 85 12.85 20.19 -4.11
CA ASN A 85 13.94 20.77 -3.33
C ASN A 85 13.62 20.76 -1.83
N LYS A 86 12.37 21.02 -1.44
CA LYS A 86 11.97 20.99 -0.02
C LYS A 86 12.11 19.60 0.58
N MET A 87 11.67 18.57 -0.15
CA MET A 87 11.86 17.18 0.26
C MET A 87 13.34 16.77 0.28
N TYR A 88 14.08 17.13 -0.76
CA TYR A 88 15.52 16.89 -0.85
C TYR A 88 16.27 17.51 0.34
N LEU A 89 15.98 18.78 0.66
CA LEU A 89 16.62 19.49 1.78
C LEU A 89 16.28 18.85 3.12
N ASN A 90 15.07 18.31 3.29
CA ASN A 90 14.72 17.55 4.49
C ASN A 90 15.61 16.29 4.62
N TYR A 91 15.73 15.50 3.56
CA TYR A 91 16.62 14.33 3.56
C TYR A 91 18.09 14.74 3.76
N PHE A 92 18.55 15.78 3.08
CA PHE A 92 19.90 16.31 3.23
C PHE A 92 20.17 16.74 4.68
N SER A 93 19.22 17.41 5.33
CA SER A 93 19.33 17.80 6.74
C SER A 93 19.48 16.59 7.66
N ILE A 94 18.73 15.51 7.42
CA ILE A 94 18.88 14.26 8.18
C ILE A 94 20.28 13.69 7.99
N TYR A 95 20.76 13.60 6.75
CA TYR A 95 22.11 13.14 6.44
C TYR A 95 23.19 14.01 7.13
N SER A 96 23.09 15.33 7.00
CA SER A 96 24.04 16.28 7.61
C SER A 96 24.08 16.18 9.13
N SER A 97 22.96 15.83 9.78
CA SER A 97 22.91 15.67 11.24
C SER A 97 23.62 14.42 11.76
N LYS A 98 23.70 13.35 10.94
CA LYS A 98 24.34 12.08 11.30
C LYS A 98 24.94 11.38 10.08
N PRO A 99 26.03 11.90 9.46
CA PRO A 99 26.50 11.40 8.18
C PRO A 99 26.89 9.92 8.21
N ASP A 100 26.46 9.15 7.20
CA ASP A 100 26.87 7.77 6.97
C ASP A 100 27.13 7.57 5.46
N ASN A 101 28.37 7.25 5.10
CA ASN A 101 28.78 7.09 3.71
C ASN A 101 28.00 6.01 2.95
N ASN A 102 27.42 5.03 3.65
CA ASN A 102 26.58 4.01 3.01
C ASN A 102 25.26 4.59 2.50
N TYR A 103 24.79 5.70 3.06
CA TYR A 103 23.49 6.29 2.79
C TYR A 103 23.57 7.69 2.20
N VAL A 104 24.73 8.08 1.64
CA VAL A 104 24.89 9.37 0.97
C VAL A 104 23.90 9.52 -0.21
N ILE A 105 23.28 10.69 -0.32
CA ILE A 105 22.35 11.00 -1.41
C ILE A 105 23.11 11.02 -2.74
N GLY A 106 22.60 10.30 -3.75
CA GLY A 106 23.27 10.11 -5.04
C GLY A 106 24.27 8.96 -5.05
N GLY A 107 24.42 8.24 -3.94
CA GLY A 107 25.21 7.02 -3.84
C GLY A 107 24.46 5.76 -4.29
N SER A 108 25.06 4.59 -4.06
CA SER A 108 24.50 3.31 -4.50
C SER A 108 23.23 2.89 -3.75
N GLN A 109 23.00 3.41 -2.54
CA GLN A 109 21.84 3.07 -1.71
C GLN A 109 20.68 4.06 -1.82
N VAL A 110 20.94 5.27 -2.32
CA VAL A 110 19.99 6.40 -2.27
C VAL A 110 20.07 7.17 -3.58
N ASP A 111 19.03 7.07 -4.40
CA ASP A 111 18.97 7.67 -5.73
C ASP A 111 17.70 8.49 -5.90
N PHE A 112 17.86 9.80 -6.02
CA PHE A 112 16.76 10.75 -6.14
C PHE A 112 16.67 11.27 -7.57
N LYS A 113 15.50 11.10 -8.19
CA LYS A 113 15.19 11.64 -9.51
C LYS A 113 14.50 12.98 -9.36
N GLN A 114 15.00 13.99 -10.07
CA GLN A 114 14.41 15.32 -10.08
C GLN A 114 13.08 15.35 -10.81
N ALA A 115 12.26 16.36 -10.51
CA ALA A 115 11.01 16.65 -11.21
C ALA A 115 11.27 16.83 -12.71
N LYS A 116 10.62 16.00 -13.52
CA LYS A 116 10.73 16.04 -14.97
C LYS A 116 9.40 15.68 -15.64
N TYR A 117 9.07 16.39 -16.70
CA TYR A 117 7.91 16.05 -17.53
C TYR A 117 8.09 14.71 -18.28
N ASN A 118 7.06 13.88 -18.21
CA ASN A 118 6.91 12.62 -18.91
C ASN A 118 5.74 12.72 -19.91
N SER A 119 6.06 12.86 -21.19
CA SER A 119 5.08 13.00 -22.26
C SER A 119 4.20 11.76 -22.49
N LYS A 120 4.63 10.58 -22.03
CA LYS A 120 3.82 9.36 -22.14
C LYS A 120 2.62 9.43 -21.20
N THR A 121 2.86 9.81 -19.95
CA THR A 121 1.86 9.86 -18.88
C THR A 121 1.18 11.23 -18.75
N ASP A 122 1.69 12.26 -19.44
CA ASP A 122 1.23 13.65 -19.34
C ASP A 122 1.34 14.22 -17.92
N ARG A 123 2.50 13.95 -17.29
CA ARG A 123 2.73 14.23 -15.88
C ARG A 123 4.14 14.75 -15.64
N ILE A 124 4.32 15.56 -14.61
CA ILE A 124 5.63 15.85 -14.05
C ILE A 124 5.89 14.87 -12.91
N GLU A 125 6.96 14.11 -13.04
CA GLU A 125 7.26 12.96 -12.18
C GLU A 125 8.61 13.15 -11.49
N PHE A 126 8.70 12.71 -10.23
CA PHE A 126 9.96 12.58 -9.51
C PHE A 126 9.90 11.42 -8.52
N SER A 127 11.07 10.98 -8.07
CA SER A 127 11.16 9.86 -7.12
C SER A 127 12.31 9.95 -6.15
N PHE A 128 12.10 9.37 -4.97
CA PHE A 128 13.10 9.17 -3.94
C PHE A 128 13.26 7.66 -3.73
N ASN A 129 14.37 7.10 -4.20
CA ASN A 129 14.60 5.66 -4.20
C ASN A 129 15.63 5.27 -3.16
N PHE A 130 15.31 4.24 -2.39
CA PHE A 130 16.14 3.67 -1.35
C PHE A 130 16.35 2.19 -1.65
N ASN A 131 17.57 1.80 -2.01
CA ASN A 131 17.91 0.44 -2.45
C ASN A 131 18.08 -0.56 -1.29
N SER A 132 17.66 -0.18 -0.09
CA SER A 132 17.51 -1.05 1.07
C SER A 132 16.54 -0.45 2.09
N TYR A 133 15.92 -1.32 2.91
CA TYR A 133 15.15 -0.87 4.08
C TYR A 133 15.99 -0.13 5.10
N ALA A 134 17.29 -0.45 5.20
CA ALA A 134 18.21 0.26 6.06
C ALA A 134 18.39 1.72 5.62
N ALA A 135 18.53 1.97 4.31
CA ALA A 135 18.56 3.31 3.76
C ALA A 135 17.24 4.05 3.99
N TRP A 136 16.09 3.40 3.77
CA TRP A 136 14.78 4.00 4.09
C TRP A 136 14.68 4.42 5.56
N ASN A 137 15.00 3.51 6.48
CA ASN A 137 14.92 3.74 7.93
C ASN A 137 15.91 4.80 8.43
N TYR A 138 17.04 4.98 7.75
CA TYR A 138 17.99 6.05 8.06
C TYR A 138 17.39 7.44 7.82
N TYR A 139 16.64 7.62 6.72
CA TYR A 139 15.95 8.87 6.38
C TYR A 139 14.56 9.02 6.98
N HIS A 140 14.00 7.94 7.51
CA HIS A 140 12.70 7.91 8.19
C HIS A 140 12.87 7.29 9.57
N PRO A 141 13.70 7.90 10.45
CA PRO A 141 13.84 7.40 11.80
C PRO A 141 12.48 7.48 12.49
N LYS A 142 12.09 6.39 13.15
CA LYS A 142 10.88 6.39 13.98
C LYS A 142 11.00 7.50 15.02
N THR A 143 10.16 8.51 14.93
CA THR A 143 10.16 9.65 15.85
C THR A 143 8.96 9.51 16.78
N GLY A 144 9.22 9.26 18.06
CA GLY A 144 8.19 9.02 19.07
C GLY A 144 7.60 7.61 19.05
N ASP A 145 6.64 7.37 19.96
CA ASP A 145 5.76 6.20 19.92
C ASP A 145 4.90 6.31 18.65
N GLU A 146 5.43 5.92 17.50
CA GLU A 146 4.57 5.44 16.42
C GLU A 146 3.73 4.34 17.06
N ASP A 147 2.45 4.62 17.28
CA ASP A 147 1.45 3.72 17.86
C ASP A 147 1.24 2.53 16.91
N ALA A 148 2.28 1.73 16.70
CA ALA A 148 2.15 0.36 16.30
C ALA A 148 1.45 -0.34 17.47
N VAL A 149 0.12 -0.29 17.46
CA VAL A 149 -0.69 -0.96 18.46
C VAL A 149 -0.48 -2.44 18.23
N LYS A 150 0.40 -3.03 19.05
CA LYS A 150 0.55 -4.47 19.13
C LYS A 150 -0.57 -5.01 19.98
N GLN A 151 -1.59 -5.56 19.31
CA GLN A 151 -2.58 -6.34 20.01
C GLN A 151 -2.16 -7.80 19.96
N ASP A 152 -1.50 -8.23 21.03
CA ASP A 152 -1.11 -9.63 21.21
C ASP A 152 -2.29 -10.40 21.80
N ASN A 153 -2.88 -11.30 21.02
CA ASN A 153 -3.75 -12.36 21.53
C ASN A 153 -2.96 -13.67 21.47
N LEU A 154 -3.27 -14.63 22.35
CA LEU A 154 -2.63 -15.95 22.41
C LEU A 154 -2.46 -16.61 21.03
N PHE A 155 -3.37 -16.38 20.09
CA PHE A 155 -3.35 -17.04 18.77
C PHE A 155 -2.84 -16.19 17.62
N LEU A 156 -2.83 -14.86 17.77
CA LEU A 156 -2.58 -13.89 16.68
C LEU A 156 -1.78 -12.70 17.20
N ASN A 157 -0.77 -12.30 16.43
CA ASN A 157 -0.14 -11.00 16.56
C ASN A 157 -0.72 -10.07 15.49
N ILE A 158 -1.18 -8.91 15.91
CA ILE A 158 -1.70 -7.86 15.03
C ILE A 158 -0.77 -6.65 15.19
N ASP A 159 -0.10 -6.29 14.10
CA ASP A 159 0.63 -5.02 14.01
C ASP A 159 -0.19 -4.09 13.12
N GLU A 160 -0.62 -2.95 13.65
CA GLU A 160 -1.41 -1.95 12.95
C GLU A 160 -0.65 -0.62 12.88
N SER A 161 -0.70 0.04 11.73
CA SER A 161 -0.18 1.39 11.53
C SER A 161 -1.30 2.26 10.99
N LYS A 162 -1.50 3.42 11.62
CA LYS A 162 -2.51 4.41 11.23
C LYS A 162 -1.84 5.73 10.99
N GLY A 163 -2.25 6.41 9.92
CA GLY A 163 -1.80 7.74 9.59
C GLY A 163 -2.90 8.55 8.92
N GLU A 164 -2.63 9.83 8.72
CA GLU A 164 -3.46 10.68 7.89
C GLU A 164 -3.07 10.50 6.41
N PHE A 165 -4.06 10.55 5.52
CA PHE A 165 -3.83 10.58 4.07
C PHE A 165 -2.81 11.68 3.71
N PRO A 166 -1.73 11.37 2.96
CA PRO A 166 -0.59 12.29 2.81
C PRO A 166 -0.96 13.71 2.35
N PHE A 167 -1.91 13.84 1.42
CA PHE A 167 -2.35 15.15 0.91
C PHE A 167 -3.28 15.91 1.86
N SER A 168 -3.80 15.28 2.91
CA SER A 168 -4.62 15.95 3.95
C SER A 168 -3.78 16.53 5.09
N GLN A 169 -2.54 16.06 5.26
CA GLN A 169 -1.63 16.55 6.29
C GLN A 169 -1.50 18.08 6.24
N LYS A 170 -1.62 18.73 7.40
CA LYS A 170 -1.57 20.19 7.50
C LYS A 170 -0.17 20.70 7.77
N VAL A 171 0.28 21.66 6.96
CA VAL A 171 1.54 22.40 7.16
C VAL A 171 1.23 23.89 7.09
N GLY A 172 1.42 24.61 8.20
CA GLY A 172 1.15 26.05 8.25
C GLY A 172 -0.31 26.44 7.99
N GLY A 173 -1.27 25.58 8.37
CA GLY A 173 -2.71 25.85 8.26
C GLY A 173 -3.38 25.40 6.96
N LYS A 174 -2.62 25.04 5.91
CA LYS A 174 -3.13 24.45 4.67
C LYS A 174 -2.78 22.97 4.58
N SER A 175 -3.59 22.18 3.88
CA SER A 175 -3.21 20.80 3.58
C SER A 175 -2.12 20.76 2.50
N VAL A 176 -1.29 19.72 2.51
CA VAL A 176 -0.26 19.50 1.48
C VAL A 176 -0.88 19.47 0.07
N GLY A 177 -2.04 18.81 -0.08
CA GLY A 177 -2.77 18.76 -1.35
C GLY A 177 -3.22 20.14 -1.85
N GLN A 178 -3.70 21.01 -0.96
CA GLN A 178 -4.07 22.38 -1.30
C GLN A 178 -2.84 23.17 -1.77
N MET A 179 -1.71 23.05 -1.07
CA MET A 179 -0.47 23.73 -1.47
C MET A 179 0.00 23.30 -2.86
N TYR A 180 -0.17 22.03 -3.23
CA TYR A 180 0.19 21.53 -4.55
C TYR A 180 -0.74 22.01 -5.65
N VAL A 181 -2.04 22.08 -5.39
CA VAL A 181 -3.01 22.66 -6.33
C VAL A 181 -2.71 24.14 -6.56
N GLU A 182 -2.43 24.90 -5.50
CA GLU A 182 -2.06 26.33 -5.64
C GLU A 182 -0.84 26.56 -6.54
N ILE A 183 0.12 25.62 -6.56
CA ILE A 183 1.26 25.69 -7.49
C ILE A 183 0.80 25.47 -8.93
N ILE A 184 0.01 24.42 -9.17
CA ILE A 184 -0.50 24.09 -10.52
C ILE A 184 -1.38 25.23 -11.04
N ASP A 185 -2.37 25.66 -10.27
CA ASP A 185 -3.30 26.72 -10.62
C ASP A 185 -2.58 28.05 -10.84
N GLY A 186 -1.57 28.36 -10.02
CA GLY A 186 -0.75 29.55 -10.20
C GLY A 186 -0.03 29.58 -11.55
N VAL A 187 0.51 28.46 -12.01
CA VAL A 187 1.17 28.39 -13.33
C VAL A 187 0.13 28.39 -14.45
N LEU A 188 -0.99 27.67 -14.29
CA LEU A 188 -2.08 27.65 -15.27
C LEU A 188 -2.65 29.05 -15.53
N THR A 189 -3.01 29.78 -14.47
CA THR A 189 -3.58 31.13 -14.55
C THR A 189 -2.63 32.18 -15.13
N ASN A 190 -1.31 31.95 -15.02
CA ASN A 190 -0.31 32.80 -15.66
C ASN A 190 -0.17 32.55 -17.17
N ASN A 191 -0.58 31.38 -17.67
CA ASN A 191 -0.39 31.00 -19.08
C ASN A 191 -1.70 30.93 -19.87
N PHE A 192 -2.84 30.68 -19.22
CA PHE A 192 -4.12 30.42 -19.89
C PHE A 192 -5.25 31.23 -19.28
N SER A 193 -6.28 31.51 -20.09
CA SER A 193 -7.51 32.14 -19.62
C SER A 193 -8.32 31.17 -18.76
N GLN A 194 -9.19 31.69 -17.90
CA GLN A 194 -10.07 30.86 -17.07
C GLN A 194 -10.93 29.91 -17.92
N GLU A 195 -11.45 30.36 -19.07
CA GLU A 195 -12.21 29.52 -20.00
C GLU A 195 -11.44 28.25 -20.40
N LYS A 196 -10.13 28.36 -20.62
CA LYS A 196 -9.27 27.22 -20.98
C LYS A 196 -8.99 26.32 -19.80
N ILE A 197 -8.79 26.91 -18.62
CA ILE A 197 -8.57 26.17 -17.37
C ILE A 197 -9.83 25.36 -17.00
N ASP A 198 -11.02 25.93 -17.20
CA ASP A 198 -12.30 25.27 -16.93
C ASP A 198 -12.56 24.05 -17.84
N THR A 199 -11.79 23.89 -18.93
CA THR A 199 -11.84 22.69 -19.78
C THR A 199 -11.06 21.50 -19.20
N LEU A 200 -10.29 21.70 -18.13
CA LEU A 200 -9.52 20.65 -17.45
C LEU A 200 -10.36 19.99 -16.36
N ASP A 201 -10.21 18.67 -16.20
CA ASP A 201 -10.91 17.96 -15.12
C ASP A 201 -10.38 18.41 -13.74
N GLU A 202 -11.27 18.43 -12.74
CA GLU A 202 -10.91 18.70 -11.34
C GLU A 202 -9.77 17.79 -10.87
N ILE A 203 -8.77 18.39 -10.20
CA ILE A 203 -7.66 17.64 -9.63
C ILE A 203 -8.16 16.73 -8.52
N THR A 204 -7.86 15.43 -8.66
CA THR A 204 -8.08 14.43 -7.62
C THR A 204 -6.76 13.97 -7.02
N PHE A 205 -6.80 13.33 -5.86
CA PHE A 205 -5.62 12.89 -5.13
C PHE A 205 -5.67 11.39 -4.93
N SER A 206 -4.57 10.69 -5.15
CA SER A 206 -4.45 9.28 -4.77
C SER A 206 -3.12 8.96 -4.10
N TYR A 207 -3.20 8.11 -3.09
CA TYR A 207 -2.06 7.50 -2.42
C TYR A 207 -2.11 5.99 -2.66
N ASP A 208 -1.06 5.44 -3.27
CA ASP A 208 -0.93 4.02 -3.55
C ASP A 208 0.24 3.42 -2.75
N TYR A 209 -0.09 2.56 -1.79
CA TYR A 209 0.90 1.76 -1.09
C TYR A 209 1.01 0.38 -1.76
N VAL A 210 2.17 0.13 -2.35
CA VAL A 210 2.47 -1.07 -3.15
C VAL A 210 3.43 -1.96 -2.38
N THR A 211 3.08 -3.23 -2.22
CA THR A 211 3.88 -4.18 -1.43
C THR A 211 3.93 -5.56 -2.07
N THR A 212 4.99 -6.32 -1.82
CA THR A 212 5.06 -7.74 -2.19
C THR A 212 4.32 -8.65 -1.19
N HIS A 213 3.86 -8.10 -0.06
CA HIS A 213 3.32 -8.88 1.05
C HIS A 213 1.80 -9.07 0.96
N LYS A 214 1.37 -10.29 0.59
CA LYS A 214 -0.06 -10.68 0.50
C LYS A 214 -0.86 -10.53 1.81
N ARG A 215 -0.20 -10.54 2.97
CA ARG A 215 -0.85 -10.56 4.30
C ARG A 215 -1.13 -9.18 4.87
N ILE A 216 -0.92 -8.14 4.06
CA ILE A 216 -1.25 -6.78 4.44
C ILE A 216 -2.74 -6.55 4.18
N HIS A 217 -3.43 -6.08 5.21
CA HIS A 217 -4.80 -5.60 5.11
C HIS A 217 -4.80 -4.08 5.27
N SER A 218 -5.77 -3.41 4.65
CA SER A 218 -5.90 -1.96 4.77
C SER A 218 -7.34 -1.51 4.68
N ASN A 219 -7.61 -0.25 5.02
CA ASN A 219 -8.88 0.44 4.76
C ASN A 219 -8.90 1.17 3.39
N ALA A 220 -8.03 0.77 2.45
CA ALA A 220 -7.96 1.34 1.10
C ALA A 220 -9.30 1.22 0.36
N ASP A 221 -9.60 2.24 -0.46
CA ASP A 221 -10.80 2.27 -1.32
C ASP A 221 -10.72 1.18 -2.38
N GLU A 222 -9.52 0.98 -2.93
CA GLU A 222 -9.24 -0.04 -3.94
C GLU A 222 -8.05 -0.91 -3.52
N LYS A 223 -8.15 -2.22 -3.81
CA LYS A 223 -7.10 -3.21 -3.55
C LYS A 223 -6.91 -4.04 -4.81
N ILE A 224 -5.71 -3.93 -5.40
CA ILE A 224 -5.41 -4.53 -6.69
C ILE A 224 -4.22 -5.47 -6.53
N ASN A 225 -4.27 -6.64 -7.15
CA ASN A 225 -3.12 -7.53 -7.29
C ASN A 225 -2.77 -7.60 -8.77
N ASP A 226 -1.59 -7.11 -9.16
CA ASP A 226 -1.13 -7.14 -10.56
C ASP A 226 -0.35 -8.45 -10.89
N GLY A 227 -0.28 -9.38 -9.93
CA GLY A 227 0.46 -10.65 -10.01
C GLY A 227 1.85 -10.57 -9.36
N ARG A 228 2.46 -9.39 -9.28
CA ARG A 228 3.77 -9.17 -8.66
C ARG A 228 3.66 -8.38 -7.35
N TYR A 229 2.71 -7.46 -7.28
CA TYR A 229 2.51 -6.53 -6.19
C TYR A 229 1.03 -6.43 -5.79
N TYR A 230 0.84 -6.10 -4.52
CA TYR A 230 -0.44 -5.75 -3.92
C TYR A 230 -0.48 -4.24 -3.75
N HIS A 231 -1.42 -3.60 -4.43
CA HIS A 231 -1.70 -2.18 -4.37
C HIS A 231 -2.82 -1.93 -3.37
N HIS A 232 -2.63 -0.92 -2.53
CA HIS A 232 -3.61 -0.42 -1.59
C HIS A 232 -3.78 1.07 -1.89
N ILE A 233 -4.90 1.43 -2.52
CA ILE A 233 -5.10 2.77 -3.08
C ILE A 233 -6.19 3.50 -2.29
N TRP A 234 -5.83 4.69 -1.80
CA TRP A 234 -6.76 5.65 -1.22
C TRP A 234 -6.88 6.84 -2.16
N SER A 235 -8.09 7.33 -2.34
CA SER A 235 -8.40 8.45 -3.23
C SER A 235 -9.27 9.50 -2.52
N LEU A 236 -9.08 10.76 -2.90
CA LEU A 236 -9.88 11.90 -2.46
C LEU A 236 -10.13 12.87 -3.62
N LYS A 237 -11.29 13.51 -3.59
CA LYS A 237 -11.55 14.72 -4.39
C LYS A 237 -10.95 15.94 -3.70
N HIS A 238 -10.76 17.03 -4.44
CA HIS A 238 -10.24 18.29 -3.89
C HIS A 238 -11.10 18.82 -2.73
N SER A 239 -12.43 18.80 -2.90
CA SER A 239 -13.41 19.19 -1.87
C SER A 239 -13.33 18.39 -0.56
N GLN A 240 -12.63 17.25 -0.56
CA GLN A 240 -12.49 16.37 0.61
C GLN A 240 -11.15 16.53 1.33
N LEU A 241 -10.24 17.36 0.82
CA LEU A 241 -8.98 17.66 1.50
C LEU A 241 -9.23 18.29 2.86
N GLY A 242 -8.55 17.79 3.89
CA GLY A 242 -8.67 18.29 5.26
C GLY A 242 -9.84 17.72 6.06
N GLN A 243 -10.62 16.78 5.50
CA GLN A 243 -11.63 16.01 6.23
C GLN A 243 -11.03 14.88 7.08
N GLY A 244 -9.69 14.72 7.11
CA GLY A 244 -9.00 13.78 7.99
C GLY A 244 -9.17 12.31 7.61
N LYS A 245 -9.15 11.98 6.30
CA LYS A 245 -9.19 10.58 5.85
C LYS A 245 -7.98 9.82 6.41
N SER A 246 -8.25 8.73 7.13
CA SER A 246 -7.20 7.88 7.70
C SER A 246 -6.74 6.82 6.70
N VAL A 247 -5.43 6.60 6.68
CA VAL A 247 -4.76 5.49 6.01
C VAL A 247 -4.39 4.48 7.11
N GLU A 248 -4.98 3.30 7.04
CA GLU A 248 -4.74 2.23 8.00
C GLU A 248 -4.20 1.00 7.27
N ILE A 249 -3.09 0.47 7.77
CA ILE A 249 -2.45 -0.74 7.28
C ILE A 249 -2.24 -1.67 8.48
N LYS A 250 -2.62 -2.94 8.34
CA LYS A 250 -2.43 -3.95 9.39
C LYS A 250 -1.88 -5.25 8.83
N THR A 251 -0.99 -5.86 9.57
CA THR A 251 -0.52 -7.23 9.34
C THR A 251 -1.02 -8.14 10.45
N VAL A 252 -1.54 -9.30 10.05
CA VAL A 252 -1.96 -10.33 10.99
C VAL A 252 -1.08 -11.54 10.80
N SER A 253 -0.45 -12.00 11.89
CA SER A 253 0.37 -13.21 11.89
C SER A 253 -0.08 -14.18 12.97
N ALA A 254 -0.09 -15.48 12.64
CA ALA A 254 -0.46 -16.51 13.58
C ALA A 254 0.70 -16.82 14.53
N VAL A 255 0.42 -16.95 15.83
CA VAL A 255 1.40 -17.41 16.82
C VAL A 255 1.58 -18.92 16.62
N ARG A 256 2.60 -19.29 15.83
CA ARG A 256 2.81 -20.68 15.38
C ARG A 256 2.81 -21.69 16.53
N GLY A 257 3.40 -21.34 17.68
CA GLY A 257 3.46 -22.20 18.85
C GLY A 257 2.08 -22.68 19.32
N TRP A 258 1.12 -21.77 19.46
CA TRP A 258 -0.24 -22.11 19.88
C TRP A 258 -0.99 -22.94 18.85
N TRP A 259 -0.82 -22.64 17.56
CA TRP A 259 -1.40 -23.45 16.49
C TRP A 259 -0.81 -24.86 16.44
N TYR A 260 0.49 -25.03 16.72
CA TYR A 260 1.09 -26.36 16.85
C TYR A 260 0.58 -27.10 18.08
N LEU A 261 0.38 -26.43 19.22
CA LEU A 261 -0.20 -27.05 20.42
C LEU A 261 -1.64 -27.50 20.18
N ILE A 262 -2.45 -26.70 19.49
CA ILE A 262 -3.81 -27.08 19.09
C ILE A 262 -3.76 -28.30 18.14
N ALA A 263 -2.87 -28.29 17.15
CA ALA A 263 -2.70 -29.42 16.23
C ALA A 263 -2.29 -30.70 16.96
N LEU A 264 -1.35 -30.60 17.90
CA LEU A 264 -0.93 -31.73 18.72
C LEU A 264 -2.06 -32.24 19.63
N GLY A 265 -2.76 -31.35 20.31
CA GLY A 265 -3.89 -31.69 21.19
C GLY A 265 -5.03 -32.37 20.42
N SER A 266 -5.36 -31.85 19.23
CA SER A 266 -6.39 -32.44 18.37
C SER A 266 -5.96 -33.81 17.80
N ALA A 267 -4.69 -33.99 17.45
CA ALA A 267 -4.15 -35.29 17.04
C ALA A 267 -4.24 -36.33 18.18
N LEU A 268 -3.84 -35.95 19.40
CA LEU A 268 -3.95 -36.81 20.58
C LEU A 268 -5.41 -37.17 20.91
N ALA A 269 -6.31 -36.19 20.84
CA ALA A 269 -7.74 -36.42 21.05
C ALA A 269 -8.32 -37.38 20.01
N ALA A 270 -7.94 -37.25 18.74
CA ALA A 270 -8.37 -38.16 17.68
C ALA A 270 -7.90 -39.60 17.92
N VAL A 271 -6.65 -39.79 18.35
CA VAL A 271 -6.12 -41.11 18.73
C VAL A 271 -6.87 -41.68 19.93
N GLY A 272 -7.12 -40.86 20.95
CA GLY A 272 -7.88 -41.25 22.15
C GLY A 272 -9.31 -41.69 21.82
N ILE A 273 -10.04 -40.89 21.04
CA ILE A 273 -11.40 -41.20 20.59
C ILE A 273 -11.40 -42.46 19.71
N GLY A 274 -10.44 -42.59 18.79
CA GLY A 274 -10.30 -43.78 17.94
C GLY A 274 -10.09 -45.05 18.77
N SER A 275 -9.17 -45.00 19.73
CA SER A 275 -8.84 -46.11 20.63
C SER A 275 -10.04 -46.50 21.51
N LEU A 276 -10.74 -45.51 22.07
CA LEU A 276 -11.95 -45.72 22.86
C LEU A 276 -13.07 -46.36 22.03
N THR A 277 -13.23 -45.92 20.78
CA THR A 277 -14.24 -46.47 19.86
C THR A 277 -13.94 -47.93 19.50
N ILE A 278 -12.67 -48.27 19.27
CA ILE A 278 -12.22 -49.65 19.05
C ILE A 278 -12.47 -50.51 20.28
N PHE A 279 -12.14 -50.00 21.48
CA PHE A 279 -12.35 -50.70 22.75
C PHE A 279 -13.84 -50.98 23.03
N ILE A 280 -14.71 -49.99 22.83
CA ILE A 280 -16.15 -50.16 22.98
C ILE A 280 -16.68 -51.17 21.95
N SER A 281 -16.24 -51.08 20.69
CA SER A 281 -16.68 -51.98 19.62
C SER A 281 -16.26 -53.44 19.84
N THR A 282 -15.04 -53.68 20.33
CA THR A 282 -14.54 -55.02 20.68
C THR A 282 -15.29 -55.60 21.89
N LYS A 283 -15.53 -54.79 22.92
CA LYS A 283 -16.32 -55.20 24.09
C LYS A 283 -17.78 -55.55 23.73
N ILE A 284 -18.41 -54.79 22.83
CA ILE A 284 -19.76 -55.07 22.33
C ILE A 284 -19.79 -56.35 21.48
N LYS A 285 -18.79 -56.57 20.60
CA LYS A 285 -18.68 -57.81 19.82
C LYS A 285 -18.49 -59.04 20.71
N SER A 286 -17.62 -58.96 21.72
CA SER A 286 -17.41 -60.04 22.70
C SER A 286 -18.70 -60.38 23.45
N LYS A 287 -19.45 -59.38 23.92
CA LYS A 287 -20.78 -59.61 24.54
C LYS A 287 -21.80 -60.27 23.60
N LYS A 288 -21.78 -59.96 22.29
CA LYS A 288 -22.65 -60.62 21.30
C LYS A 288 -22.20 -62.06 20.99
N SER A 289 -20.89 -62.35 21.05
CA SER A 289 -20.36 -63.70 20.89
C SER A 289 -20.81 -64.61 22.03
N ASN A 290 -20.62 -64.18 23.28
CA ASN A 290 -21.03 -64.95 24.45
C ASN A 290 -22.55 -65.14 24.58
N LYS A 291 -23.36 -64.29 23.94
CA LYS A 291 -24.83 -64.43 23.90
C LYS A 291 -25.33 -65.35 22.79
N LYS A 292 -24.44 -65.82 21.90
CA LYS A 292 -24.74 -66.83 20.86
C LYS A 292 -24.32 -68.24 21.28
N GLU A 293 -23.44 -68.36 22.28
CA GLU A 293 -22.95 -69.64 22.81
C GLU A 293 -23.71 -70.10 24.08
N ALA A 294 -24.72 -69.34 24.52
CA ALA A 294 -25.66 -69.68 25.59
C ALA A 294 -27.07 -69.81 25.01
#